data_AF-A0A2V8XB16-F1
#
_entry.id   AF-A0A2V8XB16-F1
#
_cell.length_a   1.000
_cell.length_b   1.000
_cell.length_c   1.000
_cell.angle_alpha   90.00
_cell.angle_beta   90.00
_cell.angle_gamma   90.00
#
_symmetry.space_group_name_H-M   'P 1'
#
loop_
_entity.id
_entity.type
_entity.pdbx_description
1 polymer ?
#
loop_
_entity_poly.entity_id
_entity_poly.type
_entity_poly.pdbx_seq_one_letter_code
_entity_poly.pdbx_strand_id
1 'polypeptide(L)'
;MRNRIFHRAFLFGARRVAPLFVLAAIFSVSQFSPVAFGSDGKETVALPAENPGEPGSQHTSAVRNGVLETKDGLTLKLTIDLGSVNIVPLEAGAAPLVRYTVHIETDARGNAAQQLLENYSLKAKSTYGGAEIIGVLPPQAARSADAQFWVQFEVAVPRGYSVEVNTGAGDITTGDIGGTAGLHTQGGNIKTGRIGGSGLRDASRGRSVARLDTQGGHIQVLDVAGDLTAFTAGGHVNVGNIAGDASLRTGGGHIRAGQIGGRAELETVGGNITVAHAENFVNVHTGGGQIDFGEVHGSVRAQTGGGGIRVMYVSGPMEVESSGGSICLTRVAGALQAATSGGTITAWINPDPPSGGGAVRLGGASQLASGNGDIVVFLPRNLAATIDATVTTGGLRHIEADPALHLTVQSSNTGTGPVHAIAVLNGGGALLKLHTSAGKIRLQFLDSETALRESLMREQKERINQRLQEHQIERVKIDRGPVAAPEPEPKTDWLESWLANLEVAFTGGLHEDPDDFQKRLTYCPKPSYPALAQRAGIQGIVKVQVRVTKDGRVEVQKVLEGEPALADAAVAAMKRWQAKPAWIKGKKVEVISTVKFDFQLH
;
A
#
# COMPACT_ATOMS: atom_id res chain seq x y z
N MET A 1 49.88 42.02 -20.47
CA MET A 1 50.67 42.80 -19.47
C MET A 1 50.41 42.20 -18.08
N ARG A 2 51.44 42.10 -17.21
CA ARG A 2 51.43 41.96 -15.72
C ARG A 2 50.46 40.94 -15.02
N ASN A 3 50.67 40.53 -13.75
CA ASN A 3 51.81 39.91 -13.03
C ASN A 3 51.32 39.39 -11.64
N ARG A 4 52.12 38.55 -10.96
CA ARG A 4 51.99 38.04 -9.56
C ARG A 4 50.97 36.89 -9.36
N ILE A 5 51.25 35.69 -8.82
CA ILE A 5 52.29 35.07 -7.93
C ILE A 5 51.91 35.07 -6.42
N PHE A 6 51.69 33.87 -5.84
CA PHE A 6 52.30 33.24 -4.63
C PHE A 6 51.45 31.98 -4.27
N HIS A 7 51.87 30.70 -4.19
CA HIS A 7 53.08 29.97 -3.79
C HIS A 7 53.08 29.49 -2.32
N ARG A 8 52.75 28.20 -2.08
CA ARG A 8 53.54 27.25 -1.26
C ARG A 8 53.00 25.82 -1.27
N ALA A 9 53.91 24.86 -1.03
CA ALA A 9 53.65 23.46 -0.71
C ALA A 9 54.40 23.09 0.58
N PHE A 10 54.08 21.95 1.20
CA PHE A 10 54.85 21.34 2.29
C PHE A 10 54.89 19.81 2.15
N LEU A 11 55.88 19.15 2.78
CA LEU A 11 56.30 17.78 2.45
C LEU A 11 56.24 16.79 3.63
N PHE A 12 56.31 15.50 3.24
CA PHE A 12 56.81 14.32 3.98
C PHE A 12 56.03 13.78 5.19
N GLY A 13 55.96 12.44 5.24
CA GLY A 13 55.36 11.69 6.36
C GLY A 13 55.40 10.16 6.24
N ALA A 14 56.15 9.57 5.30
CA ALA A 14 56.14 8.12 5.07
C ALA A 14 57.15 7.36 5.95
N ARG A 15 56.69 6.33 6.68
CA ARG A 15 57.54 5.31 7.31
C ARG A 15 56.94 3.91 7.14
N ARG A 16 57.73 3.00 6.55
CA ARG A 16 57.60 1.53 6.67
C ARG A 16 58.81 1.01 7.46
N VAL A 17 58.60 0.10 8.40
CA VAL A 17 59.60 -0.91 8.83
C VAL A 17 58.82 -2.21 9.11
N ALA A 18 59.47 -3.37 8.95
CA ALA A 18 58.87 -4.71 8.99
C ALA A 18 59.20 -5.46 10.32
N PRO A 19 58.76 -6.72 10.54
CA PRO A 19 58.73 -7.37 11.86
C PRO A 19 60.04 -8.06 12.28
N LEU A 20 60.08 -8.57 13.52
CA LEU A 20 61.14 -9.47 14.02
C LEU A 20 60.59 -10.65 14.84
N PHE A 21 61.48 -11.60 15.17
CA PHE A 21 61.21 -13.01 15.46
C PHE A 21 60.83 -13.37 16.91
N VAL A 22 59.98 -14.39 17.02
CA VAL A 22 60.09 -15.62 17.86
C VAL A 22 60.87 -15.57 19.19
N LEU A 23 60.22 -16.06 20.25
CA LEU A 23 60.85 -16.98 21.20
C LEU A 23 59.85 -18.08 21.60
N ALA A 24 60.35 -19.29 21.88
CA ALA A 24 59.56 -20.42 22.37
C ALA A 24 59.91 -20.73 23.84
N ALA A 25 58.96 -21.32 24.57
CA ALA A 25 59.17 -21.83 25.92
C ALA A 25 58.60 -23.27 26.01
N ILE A 26 59.41 -24.20 26.50
CA ILE A 26 59.05 -25.60 26.71
C ILE A 26 59.02 -25.86 28.21
N PHE A 27 57.94 -26.47 28.70
CA PHE A 27 57.96 -27.25 29.95
C PHE A 27 57.05 -28.48 29.80
N SER A 28 57.31 -29.52 30.60
CA SER A 28 56.83 -30.88 30.37
C SER A 28 56.66 -31.64 31.69
N VAL A 29 55.90 -32.75 31.65
CA VAL A 29 55.59 -33.69 32.76
C VAL A 29 54.78 -33.03 33.92
N SER A 30 53.84 -33.67 34.61
CA SER A 30 53.50 -35.10 34.75
C SER A 30 52.00 -35.36 34.87
N GLN A 31 51.59 -36.62 34.69
CA GLN A 31 50.26 -37.12 35.03
C GLN A 31 50.05 -37.17 36.55
N PHE A 32 48.80 -36.99 36.99
CA PHE A 32 48.25 -37.73 38.14
C PHE A 32 46.73 -37.90 37.99
N SER A 33 46.28 -39.15 37.99
CA SER A 33 44.90 -39.53 38.39
C SER A 33 45.00 -40.16 39.78
N PRO A 34 43.94 -40.12 40.61
CA PRO A 34 43.24 -41.38 40.80
C PRO A 34 41.72 -41.30 41.12
N VAL A 35 41.03 -42.38 40.73
CA VAL A 35 39.91 -43.03 41.45
C VAL A 35 38.57 -42.27 41.62
N ALA A 36 37.49 -43.00 41.33
CA ALA A 36 36.11 -42.63 41.67
C ALA A 36 35.61 -43.40 42.90
N PHE A 37 34.63 -42.83 43.60
CA PHE A 37 33.71 -43.54 44.50
C PHE A 37 32.29 -42.99 44.26
N GLY A 38 31.26 -43.82 44.45
CA GLY A 38 29.86 -43.45 44.16
C GLY A 38 28.90 -43.82 45.28
N SER A 39 27.61 -43.51 45.07
CA SER A 39 26.45 -43.69 45.98
C SER A 39 26.58 -42.98 47.35
N ASP A 40 25.54 -42.39 47.92
CA ASP A 40 24.11 -42.73 47.79
C ASP A 40 23.17 -41.53 47.60
N GLY A 41 21.93 -41.82 47.21
CA GLY A 41 20.96 -40.81 46.78
C GLY A 41 20.00 -40.28 47.86
N LYS A 42 19.30 -39.20 47.51
CA LYS A 42 17.98 -38.85 48.05
C LYS A 42 17.16 -38.16 46.97
N GLU A 43 16.00 -38.72 46.65
CA GLU A 43 15.09 -38.15 45.66
C GLU A 43 14.49 -36.82 46.15
N THR A 44 14.20 -35.92 45.21
CA THR A 44 13.24 -34.84 45.40
C THR A 44 12.54 -34.64 44.06
N VAL A 45 11.21 -34.55 44.06
CA VAL A 45 10.39 -34.75 42.86
C VAL A 45 10.60 -33.66 41.82
N ALA A 46 10.92 -34.07 40.59
CA ALA A 46 11.02 -33.19 39.44
C ALA A 46 9.64 -32.88 38.83
N LEU A 47 9.46 -31.63 38.38
CA LEU A 47 8.38 -31.25 37.47
C LEU A 47 8.71 -31.72 36.03
N PRO A 48 7.70 -31.96 35.17
CA PRO A 48 7.94 -32.56 33.85
C PRO A 48 8.77 -31.65 32.95
N ALA A 49 9.77 -32.24 32.28
CA ALA A 49 10.59 -31.56 31.30
C ALA A 49 9.80 -31.26 30.01
N GLU A 50 10.12 -30.14 29.35
CA GLU A 50 9.61 -29.83 28.02
C GLU A 50 10.19 -30.78 26.95
N ASN A 51 9.49 -30.91 25.82
CA ASN A 51 9.87 -31.85 24.77
C ASN A 51 11.24 -31.53 24.16
N PRO A 52 12.04 -32.55 23.78
CA PRO A 52 13.36 -32.34 23.19
C PRO A 52 13.26 -31.68 21.80
N GLY A 53 13.97 -30.57 21.64
CA GLY A 53 14.19 -29.93 20.34
C GLY A 53 15.10 -30.77 19.42
N GLU A 54 15.18 -30.35 18.16
CA GLU A 54 15.91 -31.09 17.11
C GLU A 54 17.43 -31.19 17.38
N PRO A 55 18.11 -32.29 16.97
CA PRO A 55 19.50 -32.54 17.31
C PRO A 55 20.47 -31.68 16.46
N GLY A 56 20.60 -30.39 16.80
CA GLY A 56 21.37 -29.40 16.03
C GLY A 56 22.52 -28.71 16.78
N SER A 57 22.33 -28.27 18.03
CA SER A 57 23.37 -27.58 18.81
C SER A 57 23.14 -27.68 20.32
N GLN A 58 24.23 -27.74 21.10
CA GLN A 58 24.19 -27.51 22.54
C GLN A 58 24.57 -26.05 22.83
N HIS A 59 23.57 -25.18 22.94
CA HIS A 59 23.77 -23.81 23.43
C HIS A 59 23.85 -23.81 24.97
N THR A 60 24.64 -22.88 25.52
CA THR A 60 24.57 -22.55 26.95
C THR A 60 23.68 -21.33 27.12
N SER A 61 22.61 -21.45 27.92
CA SER A 61 21.64 -20.37 28.15
C SER A 61 21.60 -19.90 29.59
N ALA A 62 21.21 -18.64 29.79
CA ALA A 62 20.90 -18.05 31.08
C ALA A 62 19.68 -17.13 30.95
N VAL A 63 18.79 -17.16 31.95
CA VAL A 63 17.62 -16.29 32.01
C VAL A 63 17.75 -15.33 33.19
N ARG A 64 17.60 -14.03 32.94
CA ARG A 64 17.60 -12.98 33.97
C ARG A 64 16.27 -12.23 33.93
N ASN A 65 15.49 -12.28 35.00
CA ASN A 65 14.18 -11.64 35.07
C ASN A 65 14.08 -10.62 36.23
N GLY A 66 12.98 -9.89 36.28
CA GLY A 66 12.70 -8.96 37.37
C GLY A 66 11.40 -8.18 37.17
N VAL A 67 11.05 -7.41 38.20
CA VAL A 67 9.87 -6.54 38.24
C VAL A 67 10.28 -5.17 38.77
N LEU A 68 9.77 -4.12 38.13
CA LEU A 68 9.97 -2.72 38.49
C LEU A 68 8.61 -2.08 38.81
N GLU A 69 8.43 -1.59 40.04
CA GLU A 69 7.24 -0.82 40.43
C GLU A 69 7.21 0.52 39.72
N THR A 70 6.03 0.95 39.23
CA THR A 70 5.92 2.13 38.38
C THR A 70 4.48 2.67 38.34
N LYS A 71 4.11 3.52 37.34
CA LYS A 71 2.77 4.16 37.24
C LYS A 71 2.36 4.39 35.78
N ASP A 72 1.07 4.24 35.47
CA ASP A 72 0.54 4.53 34.13
C ASP A 72 0.91 5.94 33.61
N GLY A 73 1.12 6.04 32.29
CA GLY A 73 1.49 7.29 31.60
C GLY A 73 2.99 7.63 31.60
N LEU A 74 3.82 6.80 32.23
CA LEU A 74 5.29 6.98 32.25
C LEU A 74 5.98 6.29 31.05
N THR A 75 7.32 6.35 31.01
CA THR A 75 8.14 5.85 29.90
C THR A 75 8.96 4.61 30.30
N LEU A 76 8.99 3.59 29.45
CA LEU A 76 10.06 2.59 29.45
C LEU A 76 11.21 3.11 28.58
N LYS A 77 12.41 3.22 29.16
CA LYS A 77 13.67 3.38 28.42
C LYS A 77 14.43 2.06 28.41
N LEU A 78 14.64 1.49 27.24
CA LEU A 78 15.44 0.27 27.02
C LEU A 78 16.61 0.60 26.10
N THR A 79 17.83 0.52 26.61
CA THR A 79 19.07 0.75 25.84
C THR A 79 19.92 -0.50 25.87
N ILE A 80 20.08 -1.14 24.71
CA ILE A 80 20.84 -2.38 24.56
C ILE A 80 21.83 -2.29 23.40
N ASP A 81 22.97 -2.98 23.51
CA ASP A 81 23.94 -3.09 22.43
C ASP A 81 23.62 -4.23 21.46
N LEU A 82 23.17 -5.36 22.01
CA LEU A 82 22.83 -6.59 21.29
C LEU A 82 21.53 -7.15 21.86
N GLY A 83 20.56 -7.43 20.98
CA GLY A 83 19.38 -8.24 21.29
C GLY A 83 18.14 -7.83 20.50
N SER A 84 17.30 -8.83 20.24
CA SER A 84 15.91 -8.61 19.80
C SER A 84 15.03 -8.27 21.00
N VAL A 85 14.02 -7.45 20.76
CA VAL A 85 13.13 -6.87 21.78
C VAL A 85 11.70 -7.24 21.45
N ASN A 86 10.95 -7.72 22.44
CA ASN A 86 9.52 -8.01 22.39
C ASN A 86 8.82 -7.25 23.55
N ILE A 87 8.04 -6.23 23.23
CA ILE A 87 7.29 -5.44 24.23
C ILE A 87 5.80 -5.75 24.15
N VAL A 88 5.27 -6.30 25.23
CA VAL A 88 3.87 -6.75 25.32
C VAL A 88 3.10 -5.82 26.26
N PRO A 89 1.98 -5.22 25.83
CA PRO A 89 1.11 -4.48 26.73
C PRO A 89 0.41 -5.42 27.71
N LEU A 90 0.44 -5.09 29.00
CA LEU A 90 -0.26 -5.82 30.06
C LEU A 90 -1.78 -5.84 29.85
N GLU A 91 -2.48 -6.74 30.54
CA GLU A 91 -3.93 -6.82 30.52
C GLU A 91 -4.61 -5.59 31.16
N ALA A 92 -5.85 -5.30 30.77
CA ALA A 92 -6.59 -4.17 31.30
C ALA A 92 -6.92 -4.40 32.79
N GLY A 93 -6.55 -3.46 33.66
CA GLY A 93 -6.73 -3.59 35.11
C GLY A 93 -5.60 -4.35 35.83
N ALA A 94 -4.55 -4.78 35.13
CA ALA A 94 -3.32 -5.24 35.77
C ALA A 94 -2.64 -4.10 36.56
N ALA A 95 -1.90 -4.45 37.61
CA ALA A 95 -1.13 -3.47 38.38
C ALA A 95 -0.04 -2.79 37.51
N PRO A 96 0.27 -1.50 37.72
CA PRO A 96 1.25 -0.76 36.93
C PRO A 96 2.69 -1.12 37.34
N LEU A 97 3.15 -2.28 36.86
CA LEU A 97 4.51 -2.78 37.01
C LEU A 97 5.11 -3.04 35.61
N VAL A 98 6.43 -2.86 35.47
CA VAL A 98 7.15 -3.40 34.32
C VAL A 98 7.77 -4.73 34.72
N ARG A 99 7.45 -5.79 33.99
CA ARG A 99 8.11 -7.09 34.14
C ARG A 99 9.07 -7.27 32.97
N TYR A 100 10.29 -7.72 33.23
CA TYR A 100 11.23 -8.08 32.17
C TYR A 100 11.74 -9.51 32.37
N THR A 101 11.98 -10.18 31.25
CA THR A 101 12.72 -11.45 31.15
C THR A 101 13.75 -11.28 30.03
N VAL A 102 15.01 -11.60 30.32
CA VAL A 102 16.10 -11.54 29.34
C VAL A 102 16.65 -12.95 29.19
N HIS A 103 16.44 -13.53 28.02
CA HIS A 103 17.04 -14.80 27.61
C HIS A 103 18.39 -14.48 26.94
N ILE A 104 19.45 -15.13 27.38
CA ILE A 104 20.82 -14.93 26.91
C ILE A 104 21.35 -16.32 26.51
N GLU A 105 21.81 -16.48 25.28
CA GLU A 105 22.35 -17.75 24.77
C GLU A 105 23.70 -17.56 24.08
N THR A 106 24.52 -18.61 24.12
CA THR A 106 25.77 -18.67 23.34
C THR A 106 26.10 -20.11 22.91
N ASP A 107 26.75 -20.25 21.75
CA ASP A 107 27.32 -21.50 21.26
C ASP A 107 28.69 -21.85 21.90
N ALA A 108 29.24 -20.92 22.69
CA ALA A 108 30.44 -21.13 23.49
C ALA A 108 30.27 -22.32 24.46
N ARG A 109 31.39 -22.96 24.81
CA ARG A 109 31.40 -24.20 25.61
C ARG A 109 32.27 -24.08 26.85
N GLY A 110 31.87 -24.77 27.91
CA GLY A 110 32.58 -24.81 29.19
C GLY A 110 32.71 -23.43 29.83
N ASN A 111 33.81 -23.20 30.54
CA ASN A 111 34.04 -22.00 31.36
C ASN A 111 33.93 -20.69 30.54
N ALA A 112 34.27 -20.71 29.24
CA ALA A 112 34.14 -19.54 28.37
C ALA A 112 32.67 -19.10 28.20
N ALA A 113 31.73 -20.05 28.15
CA ALA A 113 30.31 -19.76 28.07
C ALA A 113 29.81 -19.09 29.35
N GLN A 114 30.15 -19.64 30.51
CA GLN A 114 29.80 -19.05 31.81
C GLN A 114 30.38 -17.64 31.95
N GLN A 115 31.65 -17.43 31.57
CA GLN A 115 32.27 -16.11 31.60
C GLN A 115 31.57 -15.10 30.68
N LEU A 116 31.12 -15.48 29.48
CA LEU A 116 30.32 -14.59 28.62
C LEU A 116 28.96 -14.25 29.25
N LEU A 117 28.27 -15.26 29.78
CA LEU A 117 26.96 -15.12 30.41
C LEU A 117 27.00 -14.32 31.73
N GLU A 118 28.12 -14.35 32.45
CA GLU A 118 28.38 -13.50 33.63
C GLU A 118 28.73 -12.06 33.23
N ASN A 119 29.65 -11.88 32.26
CA ASN A 119 30.13 -10.57 31.80
C ASN A 119 29.05 -9.67 31.17
N TYR A 120 27.92 -10.24 30.73
CA TYR A 120 26.79 -9.44 30.25
C TYR A 120 26.23 -8.55 31.38
N SER A 121 26.31 -7.22 31.22
CA SER A 121 25.86 -6.27 32.23
C SER A 121 24.40 -5.90 31.99
N LEU A 122 23.51 -6.42 32.83
CA LEU A 122 22.09 -6.05 32.86
C LEU A 122 21.82 -5.18 34.09
N LYS A 123 21.29 -3.97 33.88
CA LYS A 123 20.93 -3.03 34.95
C LYS A 123 19.50 -2.56 34.74
N ALA A 124 18.63 -2.82 35.71
CA ALA A 124 17.23 -2.41 35.69
C ALA A 124 16.92 -1.58 36.94
N LYS A 125 16.20 -0.47 36.78
CA LYS A 125 15.79 0.42 37.89
C LYS A 125 14.46 1.11 37.59
N SER A 126 13.64 1.28 38.62
CA SER A 126 12.56 2.26 38.59
C SER A 126 13.13 3.66 38.71
N THR A 127 12.57 4.62 37.99
CA THR A 127 12.92 6.03 38.05
C THR A 127 11.64 6.86 38.20
N TYR A 128 11.77 8.16 38.53
CA TYR A 128 10.60 9.05 38.60
C TYR A 128 9.86 9.18 37.25
N GLY A 129 10.56 8.94 36.13
CA GLY A 129 10.01 8.97 34.77
C GLY A 129 9.52 7.63 34.23
N GLY A 130 9.54 6.55 35.02
CA GLY A 130 9.11 5.21 34.60
C GLY A 130 10.14 4.12 34.90
N ALA A 131 10.46 3.31 33.90
CA ALA A 131 11.41 2.20 34.02
C ALA A 131 12.62 2.41 33.10
N GLU A 132 13.83 2.12 33.58
CA GLU A 132 15.06 2.19 32.78
C GLU A 132 15.81 0.85 32.87
N ILE A 133 16.02 0.23 31.71
CA ILE A 133 16.70 -1.05 31.54
C ILE A 133 17.87 -0.86 30.57
N ILE A 134 19.07 -1.27 30.99
CA ILE A 134 20.31 -1.17 30.21
C ILE A 134 20.94 -2.56 30.13
N GLY A 135 21.19 -3.04 28.91
CA GLY A 135 21.92 -4.27 28.62
C GLY A 135 23.19 -3.97 27.81
N VAL A 136 24.37 -4.39 28.28
CA VAL A 136 25.64 -4.18 27.57
C VAL A 136 26.57 -5.37 27.73
N LEU A 137 27.05 -5.92 26.61
CA LEU A 137 28.20 -6.83 26.55
C LEU A 137 29.50 -6.00 26.38
N PRO A 138 30.45 -6.02 27.33
CA PRO A 138 31.68 -5.26 27.20
C PRO A 138 32.48 -5.64 25.93
N PRO A 139 32.97 -4.68 25.11
CA PRO A 139 33.69 -4.97 23.86
C PRO A 139 34.98 -5.80 24.00
N GLN A 140 35.47 -5.99 25.23
CA GLN A 140 36.57 -6.90 25.54
C GLN A 140 36.09 -8.36 25.58
N ALA A 141 34.92 -8.63 26.17
CA ALA A 141 34.33 -9.97 26.22
C ALA A 141 33.86 -10.44 24.82
N ALA A 142 33.27 -9.54 24.04
CA ALA A 142 32.87 -9.79 22.66
C ALA A 142 34.04 -10.03 21.68
N ARG A 143 35.30 -9.81 22.12
CA ARG A 143 36.52 -10.08 21.33
C ARG A 143 37.33 -11.27 21.84
N SER A 144 37.00 -11.82 23.01
CA SER A 144 37.74 -12.93 23.62
C SER A 144 37.21 -14.32 23.25
N ALA A 145 36.13 -14.39 22.47
CA ALA A 145 35.55 -15.64 22.00
C ALA A 145 35.06 -15.50 20.55
N ASP A 146 35.48 -16.42 19.68
CA ASP A 146 34.87 -16.65 18.36
C ASP A 146 33.54 -17.41 18.54
N ALA A 147 32.59 -16.79 19.25
CA ALA A 147 31.33 -17.37 19.67
C ALA A 147 30.16 -16.46 19.30
N GLN A 148 29.05 -17.07 18.89
CA GLN A 148 27.79 -16.38 18.69
C GLN A 148 27.08 -16.15 20.04
N PHE A 149 26.40 -15.00 20.13
CA PHE A 149 25.77 -14.53 21.36
C PHE A 149 24.42 -13.92 21.00
N TRP A 150 23.36 -14.51 21.52
CA TRP A 150 21.98 -14.10 21.27
C TRP A 150 21.35 -13.57 22.55
N VAL A 151 20.56 -12.50 22.42
CA VAL A 151 19.81 -11.92 23.54
C VAL A 151 18.38 -11.63 23.07
N GLN A 152 17.39 -12.08 23.85
CA GLN A 152 15.98 -11.77 23.65
C GLN A 152 15.43 -11.12 24.92
N PHE A 153 14.98 -9.87 24.77
CA PHE A 153 14.31 -9.11 25.81
C PHE A 153 12.80 -9.24 25.65
N GLU A 154 12.12 -9.82 26.63
CA GLU A 154 10.67 -9.78 26.75
C GLU A 154 10.27 -8.84 27.87
N VAL A 155 9.58 -7.75 27.55
CA VAL A 155 9.24 -6.70 28.51
C VAL A 155 7.74 -6.42 28.48
N ALA A 156 7.05 -6.76 29.56
CA ALA A 156 5.65 -6.43 29.73
C ALA A 156 5.48 -5.04 30.36
N VAL A 157 4.73 -4.15 29.72
CA VAL A 157 4.53 -2.75 30.13
C VAL A 157 3.03 -2.43 30.34
N PRO A 158 2.67 -1.52 31.27
CA PRO A 158 1.29 -1.06 31.40
C PRO A 158 0.81 -0.32 30.13
N ARG A 159 -0.48 -0.43 29.79
CA ARG A 159 -0.99 -0.02 28.45
C ARG A 159 -0.76 1.45 28.10
N GLY A 160 -0.78 2.35 29.09
CA GLY A 160 -0.57 3.78 28.89
C GLY A 160 0.90 4.19 28.70
N TYR A 161 1.83 3.26 28.51
CA TYR A 161 3.25 3.57 28.48
C TYR A 161 3.71 4.20 27.17
N SER A 162 4.62 5.17 27.33
CA SER A 162 5.54 5.55 26.26
C SER A 162 6.72 4.60 26.25
N VAL A 163 7.29 4.35 25.08
CA VAL A 163 8.32 3.34 24.85
C VAL A 163 9.47 3.95 24.07
N GLU A 164 10.67 3.92 24.65
CA GLU A 164 11.91 4.42 24.06
C GLU A 164 12.92 3.27 24.02
N VAL A 165 13.13 2.67 22.85
CA VAL A 165 13.99 1.50 22.64
C VAL A 165 15.13 1.87 21.71
N ASN A 166 16.35 1.65 22.17
CA ASN A 166 17.56 1.76 21.36
C ASN A 166 18.28 0.41 21.39
N THR A 167 18.36 -0.30 20.27
CA THR A 167 19.20 -1.51 20.13
C THR A 167 20.31 -1.30 19.10
N GLY A 168 21.52 -1.79 19.40
CA GLY A 168 22.62 -1.82 18.44
C GLY A 168 22.43 -2.89 17.35
N ALA A 169 21.79 -4.02 17.65
CA ALA A 169 21.43 -5.05 16.68
C ALA A 169 20.30 -5.96 17.21
N GLY A 170 19.34 -6.29 16.34
CA GLY A 170 18.17 -7.11 16.67
C GLY A 170 16.86 -6.44 16.27
N ASP A 171 15.81 -7.24 16.15
CA ASP A 171 14.48 -6.80 15.75
C ASP A 171 13.73 -6.20 16.94
N ILE A 172 13.02 -5.10 16.72
CA ILE A 172 12.12 -4.50 17.71
C ILE A 172 10.68 -4.91 17.36
N THR A 173 10.09 -5.76 18.19
CA THR A 173 8.69 -6.16 18.11
C THR A 173 7.92 -5.57 19.30
N THR A 174 6.75 -5.01 19.03
CA THR A 174 5.90 -4.37 20.05
C THR A 174 4.43 -4.62 19.76
N GLY A 175 3.61 -4.72 20.81
CA GLY A 175 2.15 -4.71 20.70
C GLY A 175 1.58 -3.30 20.48
N ASP A 176 0.36 -3.06 20.96
CA ASP A 176 -0.23 -1.71 20.99
C ASP A 176 0.43 -0.87 22.11
N ILE A 177 0.94 0.32 21.76
CA ILE A 177 1.63 1.29 22.63
C ILE A 177 0.71 2.49 22.86
N GLY A 178 0.18 2.66 24.08
CA GLY A 178 -0.76 3.76 24.38
C GLY A 178 -0.13 5.15 24.57
N GLY A 179 1.19 5.24 24.73
CA GLY A 179 1.95 6.49 24.78
C GLY A 179 2.65 6.82 23.45
N THR A 180 3.78 7.51 23.52
CA THR A 180 4.65 7.77 22.36
C THR A 180 5.66 6.64 22.15
N ALA A 181 5.99 6.30 20.91
CA ALA A 181 7.01 5.31 20.57
C ALA A 181 8.24 5.97 19.91
N GLY A 182 9.43 5.77 20.50
CA GLY A 182 10.73 6.06 19.90
C GLY A 182 11.51 4.76 19.76
N LEU A 183 11.53 4.15 18.58
CA LEU A 183 12.14 2.85 18.35
C LEU A 183 13.30 2.98 17.37
N HIS A 184 14.53 2.69 17.82
CA HIS A 184 15.77 2.75 17.04
C HIS A 184 16.51 1.42 17.05
N THR A 185 16.84 0.88 15.87
CA THR A 185 17.74 -0.27 15.67
C THR A 185 18.74 0.04 14.56
N GLN A 186 19.91 -0.59 14.53
CA GLN A 186 20.79 -0.47 13.35
C GLN A 186 20.38 -1.46 12.26
N GLY A 187 20.42 -2.76 12.56
CA GLY A 187 20.21 -3.80 11.57
C GLY A 187 18.78 -4.33 11.44
N GLY A 188 18.00 -4.30 12.53
CA GLY A 188 16.77 -5.09 12.63
C GLY A 188 15.52 -4.44 12.04
N ASN A 189 14.47 -5.24 11.94
CA ASN A 189 13.12 -4.80 11.63
C ASN A 189 12.47 -4.10 12.83
N ILE A 190 11.54 -3.19 12.57
CA ILE A 190 10.67 -2.60 13.58
C ILE A 190 9.23 -3.00 13.24
N LYS A 191 8.60 -3.77 14.12
CA LYS A 191 7.20 -4.17 14.01
C LYS A 191 6.41 -3.71 15.23
N THR A 192 5.30 -3.04 15.00
CA THR A 192 4.49 -2.44 16.05
C THR A 192 3.00 -2.52 15.73
N GLY A 193 2.19 -2.59 16.78
CA GLY A 193 0.74 -2.54 16.69
C GLY A 193 0.27 -1.12 16.42
N ARG A 194 -0.67 -0.65 17.26
CA ARG A 194 -1.11 0.74 17.26
C ARG A 194 -0.21 1.60 18.14
N ILE A 195 0.06 2.83 17.73
CA ILE A 195 0.81 3.81 18.54
C ILE A 195 -0.08 5.02 18.85
N GLY A 196 -0.13 5.38 20.14
CA GLY A 196 -0.91 6.47 20.69
C GLY A 196 -2.18 6.00 21.41
N GLY A 197 -2.64 6.82 22.35
CA GLY A 197 -3.81 6.51 23.18
C GLY A 197 -5.12 6.52 22.40
N SER A 198 -6.12 5.78 22.91
CA SER A 198 -7.46 5.64 22.30
C SER A 198 -8.31 6.92 22.27
N GLY A 199 -7.75 8.06 22.67
CA GLY A 199 -8.39 9.38 22.65
C GLY A 199 -7.88 10.27 21.53
N LEU A 200 -8.47 10.16 20.34
CA LEU A 200 -8.22 10.97 19.12
C LEU A 200 -8.61 12.47 19.27
N ARG A 201 -8.43 13.08 20.45
CA ARG A 201 -8.78 14.47 20.77
C ARG A 201 -7.72 15.24 21.56
N ASP A 202 -6.73 14.56 22.15
CA ASP A 202 -5.63 15.20 22.90
C ASP A 202 -4.25 14.98 22.24
N ALA A 203 -4.26 14.55 20.97
CA ALA A 203 -3.12 14.75 20.08
C ALA A 203 -2.96 16.27 19.83
N SER A 204 -2.19 16.93 20.70
CA SER A 204 -1.74 18.30 20.50
C SER A 204 -1.07 18.41 19.12
N ARG A 205 -1.74 19.11 18.19
CA ARG A 205 -1.35 19.20 16.77
C ARG A 205 0.15 19.50 16.61
N GLY A 206 0.88 18.62 15.91
CA GLY A 206 2.31 18.77 15.66
C GLY A 206 3.23 18.22 16.75
N ARG A 207 2.74 17.34 17.64
CA ARG A 207 3.61 16.51 18.50
C ARG A 207 3.68 15.09 17.97
N SER A 208 4.81 14.75 17.36
CA SER A 208 5.12 13.40 16.88
C SER A 208 4.90 12.35 17.97
N VAL A 209 4.04 11.38 17.67
CA VAL A 209 3.68 10.29 18.59
C VAL A 209 4.55 9.07 18.32
N ALA A 210 4.98 8.88 17.07
CA ALA A 210 5.84 7.78 16.65
C ALA A 210 7.09 8.30 15.92
N ARG A 211 8.27 7.85 16.36
CA ARG A 211 9.55 7.99 15.66
C ARG A 211 10.21 6.62 15.54
N LEU A 212 10.41 6.14 14.32
CA LEU A 212 10.89 4.79 14.02
C LEU A 212 12.11 4.89 13.09
N ASP A 213 13.29 4.51 13.56
CA ASP A 213 14.56 4.62 12.83
C ASP A 213 15.24 3.24 12.72
N THR A 214 15.56 2.80 11.50
CA THR A 214 16.44 1.64 11.24
C THR A 214 17.42 1.93 10.11
N GLN A 215 18.49 1.15 9.96
CA GLN A 215 19.33 1.20 8.76
C GLN A 215 18.97 0.03 7.82
N GLY A 216 19.04 -1.20 8.31
CA GLY A 216 18.82 -2.39 7.48
C GLY A 216 17.35 -2.80 7.30
N GLY A 217 16.60 -2.89 8.40
CA GLY A 217 15.35 -3.63 8.43
C GLY A 217 14.12 -2.89 7.91
N HIS A 218 13.01 -3.63 7.84
CA HIS A 218 11.71 -3.12 7.45
C HIS A 218 10.98 -2.48 8.64
N ILE A 219 10.16 -1.47 8.37
CA ILE A 219 9.25 -0.86 9.34
C ILE A 219 7.82 -1.30 9.00
N GLN A 220 7.13 -1.93 9.96
CA GLN A 220 5.72 -2.30 9.87
C GLN A 220 4.94 -1.74 11.07
N VAL A 221 3.96 -0.88 10.79
CA VAL A 221 3.09 -0.22 11.77
C VAL A 221 1.63 -0.54 11.44
N LEU A 222 0.79 -0.82 12.44
CA LEU A 222 -0.65 -1.00 12.20
C LEU A 222 -1.35 0.35 12.03
N ASP A 223 -1.46 1.15 13.09
CA ASP A 223 -2.12 2.46 13.09
C ASP A 223 -1.33 3.46 13.97
N VAL A 224 -1.37 4.76 13.67
CA VAL A 224 -0.82 5.83 14.52
C VAL A 224 -1.87 6.93 14.75
N ALA A 225 -2.17 7.21 16.02
CA ALA A 225 -3.21 8.17 16.43
C ALA A 225 -2.78 9.65 16.37
N GLY A 226 -1.61 9.94 15.79
CA GLY A 226 -1.04 11.27 15.61
C GLY A 226 0.10 11.23 14.59
N ASP A 227 1.09 12.11 14.71
CA ASP A 227 2.13 12.23 13.67
C ASP A 227 3.19 11.11 13.75
N LEU A 228 3.62 10.61 12.59
CA LEU A 228 4.62 9.55 12.42
C LEU A 228 5.84 10.04 11.63
N THR A 229 7.04 9.80 12.15
CA THR A 229 8.29 9.84 11.40
C THR A 229 8.89 8.43 11.30
N ALA A 230 9.16 7.95 10.09
CA ALA A 230 9.77 6.64 9.85
C ALA A 230 10.94 6.74 8.85
N PHE A 231 12.10 6.18 9.20
CA PHE A 231 13.29 6.11 8.34
C PHE A 231 13.88 4.70 8.30
N THR A 232 14.20 4.21 7.10
CA THR A 232 15.03 3.00 6.91
C THR A 232 16.03 3.21 5.77
N ALA A 233 17.29 2.78 5.90
CA ALA A 233 18.28 2.97 4.83
C ALA A 233 18.14 1.97 3.67
N GLY A 234 17.45 0.84 3.85
CA GLY A 234 17.19 -0.12 2.76
C GLY A 234 15.84 -0.86 2.81
N GLY A 235 15.15 -0.88 3.94
CA GLY A 235 13.93 -1.65 4.12
C GLY A 235 12.67 -1.04 3.53
N HIS A 236 11.58 -1.80 3.57
CA HIS A 236 10.25 -1.31 3.23
C HIS A 236 9.62 -0.60 4.44
N VAL A 237 8.80 0.43 4.18
CA VAL A 237 7.97 1.09 5.19
C VAL A 237 6.50 0.78 4.86
N ASN A 238 5.84 -0.04 5.67
CA ASN A 238 4.43 -0.34 5.52
C ASN A 238 3.67 0.15 6.76
N VAL A 239 2.72 1.06 6.56
CA VAL A 239 1.88 1.64 7.61
C VAL A 239 0.41 1.49 7.18
N GLY A 240 -0.48 1.17 8.12
CA GLY A 240 -1.92 1.30 7.90
C GLY A 240 -2.35 2.76 7.96
N ASN A 241 -3.01 3.18 9.04
CA ASN A 241 -3.62 4.51 9.12
C ASN A 241 -2.80 5.46 9.99
N ILE A 242 -2.60 6.70 9.53
CA ILE A 242 -1.91 7.79 10.25
C ILE A 242 -2.90 8.94 10.41
N ALA A 243 -3.31 9.26 11.65
CA ALA A 243 -4.28 10.32 11.90
C ALA A 243 -3.68 11.74 11.81
N GLY A 244 -2.38 11.88 12.08
CA GLY A 244 -1.62 13.13 11.98
C GLY A 244 -0.77 13.24 10.72
N ASP A 245 0.30 14.04 10.79
CA ASP A 245 1.27 14.21 9.70
C ASP A 245 2.18 12.97 9.56
N ALA A 246 2.60 12.66 8.33
CA ALA A 246 3.40 11.49 8.00
C ALA A 246 4.69 11.88 7.25
N SER A 247 5.84 11.56 7.82
CA SER A 247 7.15 11.68 7.16
C SER A 247 7.79 10.29 7.06
N LEU A 248 7.67 9.66 5.87
CA LEU A 248 8.13 8.29 5.63
C LEU A 248 9.25 8.30 4.59
N ARG A 249 10.43 7.77 4.94
CA ARG A 249 11.64 7.86 4.11
C ARG A 249 12.34 6.51 4.02
N THR A 250 12.76 6.11 2.83
CA THR A 250 13.57 4.88 2.65
C THR A 250 14.69 5.02 1.61
N GLY A 251 15.88 4.49 1.92
CA GLY A 251 17.02 4.53 1.00
C GLY A 251 16.92 3.60 -0.21
N GLY A 252 15.85 2.80 -0.34
CA GLY A 252 15.63 1.97 -1.55
C GLY A 252 14.38 1.10 -1.56
N GLY A 253 13.71 0.89 -0.42
CA GLY A 253 12.52 0.06 -0.34
C GLY A 253 11.23 0.75 -0.80
N HIS A 254 10.14 -0.01 -0.83
CA HIS A 254 8.79 0.50 -1.04
C HIS A 254 8.27 1.26 0.18
N ILE A 255 7.44 2.28 -0.07
CA ILE A 255 6.57 2.89 0.95
C ILE A 255 5.12 2.52 0.64
N ARG A 256 4.39 2.04 1.64
CA ARG A 256 2.94 1.84 1.57
C ARG A 256 2.27 2.50 2.78
N ALA A 257 1.28 3.34 2.52
CA ALA A 257 0.40 3.92 3.52
C ALA A 257 -1.07 3.62 3.16
N GLY A 258 -1.90 3.35 4.17
CA GLY A 258 -3.35 3.28 4.05
C GLY A 258 -3.95 4.68 3.94
N GLN A 259 -4.47 5.20 5.05
CA GLN A 259 -4.99 6.56 5.17
C GLN A 259 -3.95 7.50 5.82
N ILE A 260 -3.81 8.72 5.30
CA ILE A 260 -3.05 9.81 5.95
C ILE A 260 -3.99 11.00 6.18
N GLY A 261 -4.25 11.34 7.45
CA GLY A 261 -5.12 12.44 7.86
C GLY A 261 -4.45 13.81 7.81
N GLY A 262 -3.15 13.88 8.10
CA GLY A 262 -2.35 15.10 8.01
C GLY A 262 -1.63 15.26 6.66
N ARG A 263 -0.56 16.04 6.65
CA ARG A 263 0.37 16.17 5.53
C ARG A 263 1.14 14.87 5.31
N ALA A 264 1.32 14.46 4.06
CA ALA A 264 2.24 13.37 3.70
C ALA A 264 3.52 13.91 3.05
N GLU A 265 4.67 13.40 3.50
CA GLU A 265 6.01 13.69 2.98
C GLU A 265 6.75 12.36 2.80
N LEU A 266 6.81 11.85 1.57
CA LEU A 266 7.22 10.47 1.27
C LEU A 266 8.40 10.42 0.29
N GLU A 267 9.53 9.85 0.71
CA GLU A 267 10.76 9.81 -0.11
C GLU A 267 11.33 8.39 -0.26
N THR A 268 11.70 7.99 -1.48
CA THR A 268 12.52 6.79 -1.73
C THR A 268 13.53 6.97 -2.87
N VAL A 269 14.65 6.25 -2.84
CA VAL A 269 15.65 6.33 -3.92
C VAL A 269 15.26 5.49 -5.13
N GLY A 270 14.52 4.39 -4.95
CA GLY A 270 14.20 3.46 -6.05
C GLY A 270 12.92 2.64 -5.88
N GLY A 271 12.28 2.65 -4.72
CA GLY A 271 11.04 1.90 -4.52
C GLY A 271 9.81 2.57 -5.12
N ASN A 272 8.78 1.77 -5.36
CA ASN A 272 7.42 2.30 -5.59
C ASN A 272 6.86 2.90 -4.29
N ILE A 273 6.07 3.96 -4.41
CA ILE A 273 5.31 4.57 -3.32
C ILE A 273 3.82 4.39 -3.61
N THR A 274 3.07 3.88 -2.62
CA THR A 274 1.62 3.70 -2.72
C THR A 274 0.90 4.32 -1.52
N VAL A 275 -0.11 5.15 -1.77
CA VAL A 275 -0.99 5.72 -0.74
C VAL A 275 -2.45 5.49 -1.15
N ALA A 276 -3.23 4.84 -0.29
CA ALA A 276 -4.63 4.55 -0.61
C ALA A 276 -5.52 5.80 -0.47
N HIS A 277 -5.37 6.56 0.61
CA HIS A 277 -6.15 7.77 0.89
C HIS A 277 -5.34 8.87 1.57
N ALA A 278 -5.52 10.13 1.18
CA ALA A 278 -4.91 11.27 1.87
C ALA A 278 -5.84 12.50 1.92
N GLU A 279 -6.04 13.06 3.12
CA GLU A 279 -6.99 14.18 3.32
C GLU A 279 -6.41 15.55 2.92
N ASN A 280 -5.09 15.72 3.08
CA ASN A 280 -4.41 17.02 3.03
C ASN A 280 -3.27 17.05 1.98
N PHE A 281 -2.31 17.97 2.09
CA PHE A 281 -1.20 18.09 1.14
C PHE A 281 -0.28 16.87 1.15
N VAL A 282 0.07 16.39 -0.04
CA VAL A 282 0.92 15.22 -0.26
C VAL A 282 2.12 15.62 -1.13
N ASN A 283 3.34 15.48 -0.61
CA ASN A 283 4.60 15.64 -1.36
C ASN A 283 5.33 14.29 -1.44
N VAL A 284 5.67 13.85 -2.66
CA VAL A 284 6.24 12.52 -2.91
C VAL A 284 7.37 12.55 -3.92
N HIS A 285 8.48 11.90 -3.58
CA HIS A 285 9.69 11.84 -4.40
C HIS A 285 10.20 10.41 -4.51
N THR A 286 10.39 9.91 -5.74
CA THR A 286 11.09 8.64 -5.98
C THR A 286 12.15 8.74 -7.08
N GLY A 287 13.34 8.21 -6.85
CA GLY A 287 14.41 8.23 -7.86
C GLY A 287 14.16 7.33 -9.08
N GLY A 288 13.20 6.41 -9.02
CA GLY A 288 12.90 5.53 -10.16
C GLY A 288 11.67 4.62 -10.05
N GLY A 289 11.00 4.55 -8.90
CA GLY A 289 9.82 3.70 -8.73
C GLY A 289 8.53 4.32 -9.29
N GLN A 290 7.48 3.49 -9.37
CA GLN A 290 6.12 3.93 -9.68
C GLN A 290 5.49 4.64 -8.47
N ILE A 291 4.72 5.71 -8.71
CA ILE A 291 3.90 6.34 -7.68
C ILE A 291 2.43 6.01 -7.98
N ASP A 292 1.72 5.41 -7.03
CA ASP A 292 0.30 5.08 -7.13
C ASP A 292 -0.49 5.75 -6.00
N PHE A 293 -1.42 6.64 -6.35
CA PHE A 293 -2.40 7.24 -5.44
C PHE A 293 -3.81 6.74 -5.74
N GLY A 294 -4.54 6.37 -4.68
CA GLY A 294 -5.99 6.21 -4.72
C GLY A 294 -6.68 7.58 -4.72
N GLU A 295 -7.26 7.96 -3.58
CA GLU A 295 -8.00 9.21 -3.42
C GLU A 295 -7.19 10.25 -2.62
N VAL A 296 -7.08 11.47 -3.13
CA VAL A 296 -6.46 12.60 -2.41
C VAL A 296 -7.39 13.80 -2.41
N HIS A 297 -7.82 14.23 -1.23
CA HIS A 297 -8.72 15.39 -1.11
C HIS A 297 -7.98 16.72 -1.15
N GLY A 298 -6.76 16.77 -0.62
CA GLY A 298 -5.87 17.93 -0.68
C GLY A 298 -5.15 18.09 -2.02
N SER A 299 -4.03 18.84 -2.00
CA SER A 299 -3.15 19.03 -3.14
C SER A 299 -2.04 17.99 -3.21
N VAL A 300 -1.58 17.67 -4.43
CA VAL A 300 -0.53 16.68 -4.69
C VAL A 300 0.66 17.33 -5.38
N ARG A 301 1.87 17.03 -4.89
CA ARG A 301 3.13 17.16 -5.63
C ARG A 301 3.80 15.78 -5.69
N ALA A 302 4.08 15.27 -6.88
CA ALA A 302 4.74 13.97 -7.05
C ALA A 302 5.79 14.00 -8.17
N GLN A 303 7.02 13.60 -7.85
CA GLN A 303 8.14 13.55 -8.81
C GLN A 303 8.76 12.15 -8.86
N THR A 304 8.97 11.61 -10.06
CA THR A 304 9.68 10.32 -10.28
C THR A 304 10.77 10.41 -11.34
N GLY A 305 11.94 9.86 -11.02
CA GLY A 305 13.10 9.81 -11.94
C GLY A 305 12.97 8.81 -13.09
N GLY A 306 11.91 7.99 -13.15
CA GLY A 306 11.73 7.05 -14.27
C GLY A 306 10.49 6.17 -14.24
N GLY A 307 9.83 6.00 -13.09
CA GLY A 307 8.59 5.22 -13.00
C GLY A 307 7.37 5.96 -13.56
N GLY A 308 6.25 5.24 -13.64
CA GLY A 308 4.96 5.86 -13.93
C GLY A 308 4.38 6.62 -12.73
N ILE A 309 3.45 7.54 -12.99
CA ILE A 309 2.59 8.13 -11.95
C ILE A 309 1.14 7.77 -12.27
N ARG A 310 0.45 7.16 -11.30
CA ARG A 310 -0.97 6.84 -11.40
C ARG A 310 -1.73 7.54 -10.28
N VAL A 311 -2.84 8.17 -10.63
CA VAL A 311 -3.67 8.91 -9.68
C VAL A 311 -5.14 8.63 -9.99
N MET A 312 -5.87 8.01 -9.05
CA MET A 312 -7.27 7.69 -9.29
C MET A 312 -8.18 8.91 -9.13
N TYR A 313 -8.01 9.71 -8.07
CA TYR A 313 -8.80 10.92 -7.85
C TYR A 313 -8.05 12.02 -7.08
N VAL A 314 -8.13 13.28 -7.56
CA VAL A 314 -7.70 14.48 -6.80
C VAL A 314 -8.70 15.63 -6.94
N SER A 315 -9.13 16.19 -5.80
CA SER A 315 -9.95 17.42 -5.76
C SER A 315 -9.12 18.71 -5.65
N GLY A 316 -7.96 18.69 -5.00
CA GLY A 316 -7.06 19.85 -4.93
C GLY A 316 -6.18 20.05 -6.17
N PRO A 317 -5.37 21.13 -6.21
CA PRO A 317 -4.34 21.33 -7.23
C PRO A 317 -3.31 20.20 -7.26
N MET A 318 -2.86 19.80 -8.44
CA MET A 318 -1.93 18.69 -8.65
C MET A 318 -0.75 19.09 -9.56
N GLU A 319 0.46 18.76 -9.12
CA GLU A 319 1.73 18.93 -9.84
C GLU A 319 2.45 17.56 -9.92
N VAL A 320 2.57 16.98 -11.11
CA VAL A 320 3.11 15.62 -11.31
C VAL A 320 4.16 15.58 -12.41
N GLU A 321 5.35 15.07 -12.10
CA GLU A 321 6.49 15.07 -13.03
C GLU A 321 7.19 13.71 -13.10
N SER A 322 7.39 13.17 -14.31
CA SER A 322 8.14 11.92 -14.52
C SER A 322 9.21 12.07 -15.59
N SER A 323 10.47 11.80 -15.26
CA SER A 323 11.57 11.91 -16.23
C SER A 323 11.50 10.90 -17.39
N GLY A 324 10.62 9.90 -17.37
CA GLY A 324 10.49 8.94 -18.47
C GLY A 324 9.28 8.00 -18.46
N GLY A 325 8.60 7.80 -17.34
CA GLY A 325 7.41 6.95 -17.25
C GLY A 325 6.11 7.69 -17.55
N SER A 326 5.10 6.95 -17.98
CA SER A 326 3.78 7.50 -18.32
C SER A 326 3.00 7.99 -17.10
N ILE A 327 2.17 9.03 -17.30
CA ILE A 327 1.34 9.65 -16.27
C ILE A 327 -0.14 9.36 -16.58
N CYS A 328 -0.87 8.78 -15.62
CA CYS A 328 -2.24 8.30 -15.79
C CYS A 328 -3.15 8.86 -14.68
N LEU A 329 -4.11 9.71 -15.04
CA LEU A 329 -4.89 10.52 -14.11
C LEU A 329 -6.39 10.27 -14.33
N THR A 330 -7.01 9.40 -13.54
CA THR A 330 -8.35 8.83 -13.83
C THR A 330 -9.54 9.74 -13.49
N ARG A 331 -9.37 10.70 -12.56
CA ARG A 331 -10.33 11.77 -12.32
C ARG A 331 -9.63 12.99 -11.70
N VAL A 332 -9.49 14.05 -12.47
CA VAL A 332 -8.94 15.32 -11.99
C VAL A 332 -10.01 16.40 -11.96
N ALA A 333 -10.20 17.03 -10.80
CA ALA A 333 -11.11 18.16 -10.62
C ALA A 333 -10.41 19.50 -10.37
N GLY A 334 -9.25 19.48 -9.69
CA GLY A 334 -8.43 20.68 -9.45
C GLY A 334 -7.66 21.19 -10.66
N ALA A 335 -6.85 22.23 -10.45
CA ALA A 335 -5.86 22.68 -11.42
C ALA A 335 -4.74 21.64 -11.57
N LEU A 336 -4.21 21.46 -12.80
CA LEU A 336 -3.31 20.35 -13.13
C LEU A 336 -2.07 20.81 -13.89
N GLN A 337 -0.90 20.56 -13.33
CA GLN A 337 0.40 20.64 -14.01
C GLN A 337 0.98 19.22 -14.11
N ALA A 338 1.15 18.70 -15.33
CA ALA A 338 1.77 17.39 -15.56
C ALA A 338 2.89 17.50 -16.59
N ALA A 339 4.06 16.94 -16.30
CA ALA A 339 5.24 16.98 -17.18
C ALA A 339 5.93 15.61 -17.31
N THR A 340 6.34 15.23 -18.51
CA THR A 340 7.25 14.09 -18.72
C THR A 340 8.16 14.26 -19.93
N SER A 341 9.38 13.72 -19.87
CA SER A 341 10.32 13.78 -21.00
C SER A 341 10.00 12.76 -22.10
N GLY A 342 9.41 11.61 -21.74
CA GLY A 342 9.24 10.47 -22.66
C GLY A 342 7.99 9.62 -22.43
N GLY A 343 7.27 9.81 -21.33
CA GLY A 343 6.03 9.09 -21.07
C GLY A 343 4.84 9.61 -21.87
N THR A 344 3.82 8.77 -22.03
CA THR A 344 2.49 9.21 -22.46
C THR A 344 1.75 9.82 -21.27
N ILE A 345 1.06 10.94 -21.47
CA ILE A 345 0.13 11.49 -20.48
C ILE A 345 -1.30 11.12 -20.89
N THR A 346 -2.01 10.41 -20.02
CA THR A 346 -3.45 10.13 -20.19
C THR A 346 -4.22 10.76 -19.04
N ALA A 347 -5.06 11.75 -19.34
CA ALA A 347 -5.77 12.54 -18.33
C ALA A 347 -7.29 12.56 -18.57
N TRP A 348 -8.04 12.02 -17.63
CA TRP A 348 -9.49 12.14 -17.54
C TRP A 348 -9.82 13.34 -16.63
N ILE A 349 -10.00 14.51 -17.25
CA ILE A 349 -10.30 15.75 -16.55
C ILE A 349 -11.82 15.83 -16.41
N ASN A 350 -12.33 15.61 -15.20
CA ASN A 350 -13.77 15.56 -14.91
C ASN A 350 -14.06 16.30 -13.59
N PRO A 351 -14.13 17.64 -13.62
CA PRO A 351 -14.35 18.45 -12.44
C PRO A 351 -15.76 18.30 -11.89
N ASP A 352 -15.90 18.39 -10.57
CA ASP A 352 -17.19 18.24 -9.91
C ASP A 352 -18.15 19.39 -10.27
N PRO A 353 -19.44 19.10 -10.51
CA PRO A 353 -20.41 20.11 -10.89
C PRO A 353 -20.67 21.08 -9.72
N PRO A 354 -20.83 22.39 -9.99
CA PRO A 354 -21.09 23.37 -8.95
C PRO A 354 -22.43 23.10 -8.26
N SER A 355 -22.47 23.17 -6.93
CA SER A 355 -23.57 22.69 -6.07
C SER A 355 -24.94 23.40 -6.27
N GLY A 356 -24.99 24.48 -7.04
CA GLY A 356 -26.22 25.18 -7.44
C GLY A 356 -26.71 24.86 -8.86
N GLY A 357 -26.02 24.01 -9.61
CA GLY A 357 -26.23 23.79 -11.04
C GLY A 357 -25.54 24.87 -11.90
N GLY A 358 -24.80 24.44 -12.92
CA GLY A 358 -24.06 25.34 -13.79
C GLY A 358 -23.09 24.60 -14.71
N ALA A 359 -22.40 25.33 -15.60
CA ALA A 359 -21.37 24.77 -16.45
C ALA A 359 -20.20 24.24 -15.61
N VAL A 360 -19.74 23.02 -15.92
CA VAL A 360 -18.54 22.44 -15.31
C VAL A 360 -17.33 23.25 -15.78
N ARG A 361 -16.38 23.54 -14.88
CA ARG A 361 -15.20 24.38 -15.17
C ARG A 361 -13.97 23.74 -14.57
N LEU A 362 -12.81 24.00 -15.17
CA LEU A 362 -11.52 23.65 -14.57
C LEU A 362 -11.31 24.44 -13.27
N GLY A 363 -10.75 23.82 -12.24
CA GLY A 363 -10.41 24.48 -10.97
C GLY A 363 -9.32 25.56 -11.06
N GLY A 364 -8.66 25.69 -12.21
CA GLY A 364 -7.66 26.72 -12.51
C GLY A 364 -7.13 26.56 -13.93
N ALA A 365 -6.05 27.26 -14.26
CA ALA A 365 -5.28 26.97 -15.47
C ALA A 365 -4.54 25.63 -15.29
N SER A 366 -4.47 24.83 -16.35
CA SER A 366 -3.85 23.51 -16.36
C SER A 366 -2.89 23.37 -17.55
N GLN A 367 -1.78 22.68 -17.36
CA GLN A 367 -0.76 22.43 -18.38
C GLN A 367 -0.36 20.95 -18.39
N LEU A 368 -0.42 20.31 -19.57
CA LEU A 368 0.13 18.97 -19.82
C LEU A 368 1.28 19.08 -20.83
N ALA A 369 2.45 18.61 -20.46
CA ALA A 369 3.66 18.67 -21.29
C ALA A 369 4.33 17.30 -21.41
N SER A 370 4.50 16.80 -22.63
CA SER A 370 5.39 15.66 -22.91
C SER A 370 6.56 16.10 -23.79
N GLY A 371 7.70 15.43 -23.71
CA GLY A 371 8.77 15.57 -24.68
C GLY A 371 8.46 14.73 -25.92
N ASN A 372 8.72 13.43 -25.82
CA ASN A 372 8.59 12.50 -26.96
C ASN A 372 7.31 11.63 -26.93
N GLY A 373 6.47 11.76 -25.91
CA GLY A 373 5.26 10.94 -25.74
C GLY A 373 3.96 11.64 -26.16
N ASP A 374 2.91 10.83 -26.27
CA ASP A 374 1.56 11.28 -26.61
C ASP A 374 0.86 11.96 -25.41
N ILE A 375 -0.13 12.80 -25.69
CA ILE A 375 -1.02 13.39 -24.70
C ILE A 375 -2.47 13.08 -25.10
N VAL A 376 -3.14 12.24 -24.32
CA VAL A 376 -4.54 11.87 -24.51
C VAL A 376 -5.37 12.49 -23.39
N VAL A 377 -6.33 13.34 -23.75
CA VAL A 377 -7.18 14.04 -22.77
C VAL A 377 -8.65 13.72 -23.02
N PHE A 378 -9.34 13.27 -21.97
CA PHE A 378 -10.78 13.06 -21.96
C PHE A 378 -11.46 14.18 -21.16
N LEU A 379 -12.49 14.81 -21.77
CA LEU A 379 -13.21 15.98 -21.23
C LEU A 379 -14.74 15.73 -21.24
N PRO A 380 -15.54 16.21 -20.28
CA PRO A 380 -17.00 16.14 -20.39
C PRO A 380 -17.54 17.17 -21.40
N ARG A 381 -18.61 16.84 -22.12
CA ARG A 381 -19.20 17.73 -23.17
C ARG A 381 -19.67 19.09 -22.66
N ASN A 382 -19.95 19.23 -21.37
CA ASN A 382 -20.38 20.47 -20.72
C ASN A 382 -19.23 21.28 -20.06
N LEU A 383 -17.96 20.92 -20.29
CA LEU A 383 -16.80 21.64 -19.77
C LEU A 383 -16.65 23.01 -20.44
N ALA A 384 -16.63 24.07 -19.63
CA ALA A 384 -16.32 25.44 -20.03
C ALA A 384 -14.83 25.73 -19.81
N ALA A 385 -14.05 25.72 -20.90
CA ALA A 385 -12.59 25.82 -20.90
C ALA A 385 -12.07 26.34 -22.26
N THR A 386 -10.85 26.88 -22.26
CA THR A 386 -10.13 27.27 -23.48
C THR A 386 -8.95 26.32 -23.67
N ILE A 387 -8.84 25.66 -24.82
CA ILE A 387 -7.75 24.71 -25.13
C ILE A 387 -6.73 25.37 -26.03
N ASP A 388 -5.45 25.25 -25.67
CA ASP A 388 -4.27 25.71 -26.41
C ASP A 388 -3.32 24.52 -26.59
N ALA A 389 -3.34 23.87 -27.77
CA ALA A 389 -2.61 22.63 -28.04
C ALA A 389 -1.49 22.85 -29.06
N THR A 390 -0.27 22.42 -28.71
CA THR A 390 0.96 22.68 -29.48
C THR A 390 1.77 21.40 -29.70
N VAL A 391 2.19 21.15 -30.94
CA VAL A 391 3.16 20.12 -31.28
C VAL A 391 4.34 20.77 -31.99
N THR A 392 5.55 20.68 -31.42
CA THR A 392 6.73 21.38 -31.96
C THR A 392 7.22 20.77 -33.27
N THR A 393 7.34 19.45 -33.34
CA THR A 393 7.69 18.70 -34.57
C THR A 393 6.41 18.21 -35.25
N GLY A 394 5.51 19.14 -35.57
CA GLY A 394 4.08 18.88 -35.78
C GLY A 394 3.65 18.22 -37.11
N GLY A 395 4.59 17.99 -38.03
CA GLY A 395 4.41 17.15 -39.22
C GLY A 395 3.19 17.49 -40.09
N LEU A 396 2.52 16.46 -40.63
CA LEU A 396 1.32 16.62 -41.45
C LEU A 396 0.00 16.49 -40.66
N ARG A 397 -0.08 15.62 -39.63
CA ARG A 397 -1.23 15.50 -38.69
C ARG A 397 -0.81 14.93 -37.32
N HIS A 398 -0.52 15.78 -36.35
CA HIS A 398 -0.11 15.38 -34.99
C HIS A 398 -1.08 15.82 -33.87
N ILE A 399 -2.19 16.50 -34.20
CA ILE A 399 -3.29 16.79 -33.28
C ILE A 399 -4.57 16.14 -33.83
N GLU A 400 -5.22 15.31 -33.02
CA GLU A 400 -6.52 14.70 -33.26
C GLU A 400 -7.56 15.21 -32.25
N ALA A 401 -8.82 15.31 -32.67
CA ALA A 401 -9.95 15.54 -31.79
C ALA A 401 -11.21 14.78 -32.23
N ASP A 402 -12.12 14.50 -31.30
CA ASP A 402 -13.51 14.14 -31.60
C ASP A 402 -14.10 15.16 -32.61
N PRO A 403 -14.78 14.76 -33.70
CA PRO A 403 -15.35 15.69 -34.68
C PRO A 403 -16.32 16.75 -34.11
N ALA A 404 -16.86 16.55 -32.91
CA ALA A 404 -17.65 17.53 -32.18
C ALA A 404 -16.82 18.60 -31.45
N LEU A 405 -15.49 18.51 -31.45
CA LEU A 405 -14.55 19.53 -30.98
C LEU A 405 -14.09 20.38 -32.18
N HIS A 406 -14.69 21.56 -32.34
CA HIS A 406 -14.28 22.52 -33.37
C HIS A 406 -12.94 23.19 -33.03
N LEU A 407 -11.83 22.55 -33.42
CA LEU A 407 -10.47 23.12 -33.35
C LEU A 407 -10.21 24.06 -34.54
N THR A 408 -9.68 25.25 -34.25
CA THR A 408 -8.99 26.09 -35.23
C THR A 408 -7.52 25.70 -35.25
N VAL A 409 -7.06 25.06 -36.33
CA VAL A 409 -5.68 24.57 -36.47
C VAL A 409 -4.86 25.49 -37.37
N GLN A 410 -3.64 25.82 -36.95
CA GLN A 410 -2.62 26.53 -37.70
C GLN A 410 -1.38 25.63 -37.82
N SER A 411 -0.86 25.43 -39.04
CA SER A 411 0.28 24.55 -39.33
C SER A 411 1.22 25.23 -40.33
N SER A 412 2.52 24.91 -40.30
CA SER A 412 3.44 25.44 -41.31
C SER A 412 3.19 24.79 -42.69
N ASN A 413 3.22 25.60 -43.75
CA ASN A 413 3.11 25.14 -45.14
C ASN A 413 4.29 24.24 -45.59
N THR A 414 5.28 23.99 -44.72
CA THR A 414 6.45 23.12 -44.99
C THR A 414 6.24 21.66 -44.58
N GLY A 415 5.15 21.31 -43.89
CA GLY A 415 4.83 19.94 -43.48
C GLY A 415 5.74 19.34 -42.39
N THR A 416 6.62 20.15 -41.79
CA THR A 416 7.63 19.74 -40.80
C THR A 416 7.78 20.70 -39.62
N GLY A 417 7.10 21.86 -39.64
CA GLY A 417 7.15 22.85 -38.57
C GLY A 417 6.13 22.58 -37.45
N PRO A 418 5.97 23.53 -36.52
CA PRO A 418 5.02 23.40 -35.43
C PRO A 418 3.58 23.43 -35.92
N VAL A 419 2.73 22.69 -35.21
CA VAL A 419 1.27 22.71 -35.36
C VAL A 419 0.66 23.23 -34.07
N HIS A 420 -0.22 24.22 -34.20
CA HIS A 420 -0.93 24.89 -33.11
C HIS A 420 -2.44 24.72 -33.33
N ALA A 421 -3.20 24.42 -32.28
CA ALA A 421 -4.64 24.27 -32.36
C ALA A 421 -5.33 24.90 -31.14
N ILE A 422 -6.35 25.70 -31.40
CA ILE A 422 -7.13 26.40 -30.36
C ILE A 422 -8.60 25.95 -30.44
N ALA A 423 -9.21 25.69 -29.29
CA ALA A 423 -10.66 25.54 -29.16
C ALA A 423 -11.21 26.31 -27.94
N VAL A 424 -12.46 26.75 -28.03
CA VAL A 424 -13.18 27.43 -26.95
C VAL A 424 -14.45 26.63 -26.66
N LEU A 425 -14.50 25.95 -25.53
CA LEU A 425 -15.60 25.06 -25.17
C LEU A 425 -16.61 25.77 -24.26
N ASN A 426 -17.91 25.65 -24.55
CA ASN A 426 -19.02 26.13 -23.72
C ASN A 426 -18.89 27.58 -23.21
N GLY A 427 -18.41 28.49 -24.08
CA GLY A 427 -18.18 29.90 -23.76
C GLY A 427 -16.76 30.23 -23.26
N GLY A 428 -15.87 29.24 -23.21
CA GLY A 428 -14.50 29.37 -22.74
C GLY A 428 -14.38 29.25 -21.22
N GLY A 429 -13.17 29.44 -20.70
CA GLY A 429 -12.91 29.35 -19.27
C GLY A 429 -11.42 29.50 -18.98
N ALA A 430 -10.95 28.79 -17.96
CA ALA A 430 -9.52 28.67 -17.72
C ALA A 430 -8.81 27.93 -18.86
N LEU A 431 -7.51 28.18 -18.99
CA LEU A 431 -6.67 27.64 -20.05
C LEU A 431 -6.27 26.19 -19.74
N LEU A 432 -6.50 25.27 -20.67
CA LEU A 432 -5.89 23.95 -20.74
C LEU A 432 -4.82 23.97 -21.84
N LYS A 433 -3.56 24.10 -21.43
CA LYS A 433 -2.42 24.14 -22.33
C LYS A 433 -1.82 22.75 -22.52
N LEU A 434 -1.65 22.32 -23.76
CA LEU A 434 -1.10 21.02 -24.13
C LEU A 434 0.14 21.23 -25.01
N HIS A 435 1.25 20.57 -24.68
CA HIS A 435 2.49 20.66 -25.44
C HIS A 435 3.16 19.30 -25.60
N THR A 436 3.49 18.89 -26.82
CA THR A 436 4.44 17.78 -27.05
C THR A 436 5.50 18.14 -28.09
N SER A 437 6.74 17.70 -27.88
CA SER A 437 7.84 18.03 -28.80
C SER A 437 7.81 17.17 -30.06
N ALA A 438 7.48 15.88 -29.93
CA ALA A 438 7.46 14.92 -31.04
C ALA A 438 6.29 13.90 -31.03
N GLY A 439 5.49 13.86 -29.95
CA GLY A 439 4.34 12.97 -29.85
C GLY A 439 3.07 13.51 -30.52
N LYS A 440 1.95 12.86 -30.21
CA LYS A 440 0.61 13.16 -30.72
C LYS A 440 -0.30 13.67 -29.61
N ILE A 441 -1.08 14.71 -29.88
CA ILE A 441 -2.15 15.16 -28.98
C ILE A 441 -3.48 14.58 -29.47
N ARG A 442 -4.25 13.96 -28.57
CA ARG A 442 -5.62 13.52 -28.84
C ARG A 442 -6.59 14.07 -27.80
N LEU A 443 -7.61 14.79 -28.27
CA LEU A 443 -8.73 15.26 -27.46
C LEU A 443 -9.97 14.39 -27.71
N GLN A 444 -10.55 13.83 -26.67
CA GLN A 444 -11.80 13.07 -26.75
C GLN A 444 -12.80 13.60 -25.73
N PHE A 445 -14.09 13.53 -26.06
CA PHE A 445 -15.09 13.64 -25.02
C PHE A 445 -15.15 12.33 -24.22
N LEU A 446 -15.41 12.41 -22.90
CA LEU A 446 -15.66 11.24 -22.05
C LEU A 446 -16.75 10.34 -22.66
N ASP A 447 -17.74 10.96 -23.28
CA ASP A 447 -18.84 10.27 -23.95
C ASP A 447 -18.47 9.75 -25.36
N SER A 448 -17.23 9.83 -25.84
CA SER A 448 -16.93 9.45 -27.24
C SER A 448 -17.13 7.95 -27.51
N GLU A 449 -16.96 7.10 -26.49
CA GLU A 449 -17.17 5.66 -26.61
C GLU A 449 -18.67 5.30 -26.43
N THR A 450 -19.37 5.93 -25.49
CA THR A 450 -20.82 5.77 -25.31
C THR A 450 -21.62 6.38 -26.46
N ALA A 451 -21.27 7.57 -26.97
CA ALA A 451 -21.96 8.21 -28.08
C ALA A 451 -21.69 7.51 -29.42
N LEU A 452 -20.50 6.93 -29.63
CA LEU A 452 -20.25 6.04 -30.77
C LEU A 452 -21.03 4.74 -30.63
N ARG A 453 -21.08 4.14 -29.43
CA ARG A 453 -21.91 2.96 -29.16
C ARG A 453 -23.39 3.25 -29.34
N GLU A 454 -23.89 4.41 -28.92
CA GLU A 454 -25.27 4.84 -29.12
C GLU A 454 -25.60 5.18 -30.57
N SER A 455 -24.70 5.80 -31.33
CA SER A 455 -24.92 6.08 -32.75
C SER A 455 -24.91 4.79 -33.57
N LEU A 456 -23.96 3.88 -33.31
CA LEU A 456 -23.93 2.54 -33.91
C LEU A 456 -25.16 1.72 -33.51
N MET A 457 -25.61 1.77 -32.26
CA MET A 457 -26.84 1.10 -31.82
C MET A 457 -28.09 1.73 -32.42
N ARG A 458 -28.11 3.05 -32.69
CA ARG A 458 -29.21 3.76 -33.36
C ARG A 458 -29.26 3.40 -34.84
N GLU A 459 -28.12 3.41 -35.53
CA GLU A 459 -28.01 2.98 -36.92
C GLU A 459 -28.35 1.48 -37.08
N GLN A 460 -27.88 0.62 -36.16
CA GLN A 460 -28.30 -0.79 -36.11
C GLN A 460 -29.80 -0.91 -35.86
N LYS A 461 -30.39 -0.13 -34.95
CA LYS A 461 -31.84 -0.14 -34.68
C LYS A 461 -32.66 0.35 -35.87
N GLU A 462 -32.15 1.31 -36.65
CA GLU A 462 -32.78 1.78 -37.89
C GLU A 462 -32.67 0.73 -39.02
N ARG A 463 -31.49 0.13 -39.22
CA ARG A 463 -31.29 -1.01 -40.14
C ARG A 463 -32.14 -2.24 -39.74
N ILE A 464 -32.31 -2.50 -38.44
CA ILE A 464 -33.16 -3.57 -37.91
C ILE A 464 -34.63 -3.22 -38.14
N ASN A 465 -35.07 -1.98 -37.91
CA ASN A 465 -36.44 -1.56 -38.21
C ASN A 465 -36.77 -1.64 -39.70
N GLN A 466 -35.85 -1.26 -40.60
CA GLN A 466 -36.01 -1.48 -42.04
C GLN A 466 -36.15 -2.97 -42.36
N ARG A 467 -35.23 -3.82 -41.87
CA ARG A 467 -35.32 -5.27 -42.06
C ARG A 467 -36.57 -5.90 -41.45
N LEU A 468 -37.10 -5.38 -40.35
CA LEU A 468 -38.35 -5.85 -39.73
C LEU A 468 -39.60 -5.42 -40.51
N GLN A 469 -39.53 -4.33 -41.28
CA GLN A 469 -40.56 -3.96 -42.26
C GLN A 469 -40.45 -4.83 -43.52
N GLU A 470 -39.23 -5.20 -43.95
CA GLU A 470 -38.99 -6.07 -45.10
C GLU A 470 -39.30 -7.55 -44.81
N HIS A 471 -38.99 -8.06 -43.62
CA HIS A 471 -39.12 -9.49 -43.23
C HIS A 471 -40.44 -9.77 -42.50
N GLN A 472 -41.53 -9.09 -42.85
CA GLN A 472 -42.87 -9.42 -42.35
C GLN A 472 -43.49 -10.67 -43.04
N ILE A 473 -42.75 -11.31 -43.94
CA ILE A 473 -43.08 -12.57 -44.62
C ILE A 473 -41.92 -13.56 -44.40
N GLU A 474 -42.27 -14.84 -44.27
CA GLU A 474 -41.38 -16.00 -44.00
C GLU A 474 -40.77 -16.11 -42.58
N ARG A 475 -41.35 -17.00 -41.77
CA ARG A 475 -40.69 -17.64 -40.61
C ARG A 475 -40.42 -19.10 -40.93
N VAL A 476 -39.16 -19.53 -40.83
CA VAL A 476 -38.76 -20.95 -40.92
C VAL A 476 -37.98 -21.36 -39.67
N LYS A 477 -38.17 -22.60 -39.22
CA LYS A 477 -37.51 -23.19 -38.04
C LYS A 477 -36.06 -23.56 -38.36
N ILE A 478 -35.18 -23.51 -37.35
CA ILE A 478 -33.90 -24.23 -37.35
C ILE A 478 -33.80 -25.03 -36.04
N ASP A 479 -33.23 -26.24 -36.14
CA ASP A 479 -33.20 -27.27 -35.09
C ASP A 479 -31.97 -27.15 -34.16
N ARG A 480 -31.93 -27.92 -33.07
CA ARG A 480 -30.79 -27.94 -32.11
C ARG A 480 -30.13 -29.32 -32.01
N GLY A 481 -28.84 -29.38 -32.32
CA GLY A 481 -27.96 -30.51 -32.00
C GLY A 481 -26.93 -30.14 -30.90
N PRO A 482 -26.68 -31.00 -29.89
CA PRO A 482 -25.71 -30.72 -28.82
C PRO A 482 -24.36 -31.43 -29.02
N VAL A 483 -23.28 -30.84 -28.50
CA VAL A 483 -21.99 -31.52 -28.23
C VAL A 483 -21.45 -31.00 -26.88
N ALA A 484 -20.81 -31.86 -26.10
CA ALA A 484 -20.31 -31.57 -24.74
C ALA A 484 -18.80 -31.24 -24.71
N ALA A 485 -18.34 -30.71 -23.56
CA ALA A 485 -16.95 -30.30 -23.34
C ALA A 485 -16.06 -31.43 -22.75
N PRO A 486 -14.72 -31.34 -22.93
CA PRO A 486 -13.73 -32.09 -22.15
C PRO A 486 -12.80 -31.18 -21.30
N GLU A 487 -12.47 -31.64 -20.09
CA GLU A 487 -11.47 -31.15 -19.12
C GLU A 487 -11.17 -32.32 -18.14
N PRO A 488 -10.21 -32.26 -17.19
CA PRO A 488 -9.14 -31.26 -16.94
C PRO A 488 -7.75 -31.84 -17.40
N GLU A 489 -6.54 -31.69 -16.84
CA GLU A 489 -5.95 -31.18 -15.58
C GLU A 489 -4.58 -30.43 -15.85
N PRO A 490 -3.49 -30.44 -15.02
CA PRO A 490 -3.19 -29.23 -14.24
C PRO A 490 -1.73 -28.71 -14.27
N LYS A 491 -1.54 -27.43 -13.86
CA LYS A 491 -0.46 -26.90 -12.96
C LYS A 491 -0.36 -25.36 -13.01
N THR A 492 -0.77 -24.65 -11.94
CA THR A 492 -0.14 -23.40 -11.38
C THR A 492 -0.91 -22.83 -10.17
N ASP A 493 -1.07 -23.57 -9.06
CA ASP A 493 -1.90 -23.15 -7.89
C ASP A 493 -1.53 -21.81 -7.21
N TRP A 494 -0.29 -21.32 -7.38
CA TRP A 494 0.20 -20.18 -6.59
C TRP A 494 -0.21 -18.80 -7.12
N LEU A 495 -0.50 -18.68 -8.43
CA LEU A 495 -0.85 -17.39 -9.04
C LEU A 495 -2.32 -17.02 -8.78
N GLU A 496 -3.22 -17.99 -8.89
CA GLU A 496 -4.65 -17.79 -8.57
C GLU A 496 -4.85 -17.52 -7.07
N SER A 497 -4.10 -18.23 -6.22
CA SER A 497 -4.03 -17.97 -4.77
C SER A 497 -3.58 -16.54 -4.43
N TRP A 498 -2.79 -15.88 -5.30
CA TRP A 498 -2.36 -14.49 -5.12
C TRP A 498 -3.41 -13.50 -5.65
N LEU A 499 -3.94 -13.75 -6.85
CA LEU A 499 -4.99 -12.93 -7.48
C LEU A 499 -6.27 -12.88 -6.66
N ALA A 500 -6.75 -14.01 -6.15
CA ALA A 500 -7.96 -14.07 -5.31
C ALA A 500 -7.82 -13.27 -4.01
N ASN A 501 -6.64 -13.24 -3.39
CA ASN A 501 -6.39 -12.43 -2.19
C ASN A 501 -6.33 -10.92 -2.50
N LEU A 502 -5.90 -10.53 -3.70
CA LEU A 502 -5.95 -9.15 -4.18
C LEU A 502 -7.38 -8.69 -4.48
N GLU A 503 -8.21 -9.54 -5.10
CA GLU A 503 -9.59 -9.20 -5.46
C GLU A 503 -10.52 -9.12 -4.23
N VAL A 504 -10.30 -9.96 -3.21
CA VAL A 504 -10.98 -9.89 -1.91
C VAL A 504 -10.72 -8.54 -1.20
N ALA A 505 -9.52 -7.98 -1.34
CA ALA A 505 -9.18 -6.67 -0.78
C ALA A 505 -9.84 -5.49 -1.53
N PHE A 506 -10.25 -5.69 -2.78
CA PHE A 506 -10.76 -4.62 -3.67
C PHE A 506 -12.30 -4.56 -3.78
N THR A 507 -13.01 -5.64 -3.46
CA THR A 507 -14.44 -5.79 -3.79
C THR A 507 -15.39 -5.90 -2.58
N GLY A 508 -14.86 -6.19 -1.38
CA GLY A 508 -15.64 -6.28 -0.14
C GLY A 508 -16.54 -7.53 -0.06
N GLY A 509 -16.13 -8.63 -0.68
CA GLY A 509 -16.79 -9.94 -0.57
C GLY A 509 -16.07 -10.98 -1.43
N LEU A 510 -16.20 -12.27 -1.10
CA LEU A 510 -15.67 -13.35 -1.92
C LEU A 510 -16.59 -13.61 -3.12
N HIS A 511 -16.07 -13.85 -4.33
CA HIS A 511 -16.93 -14.21 -5.46
C HIS A 511 -17.45 -15.66 -5.28
N GLU A 512 -18.76 -15.87 -5.40
CA GLU A 512 -19.40 -17.20 -5.41
C GLU A 512 -20.06 -17.45 -6.75
N ASP A 513 -19.91 -18.68 -7.26
CA ASP A 513 -20.51 -19.10 -8.51
C ASP A 513 -22.05 -18.95 -8.48
N PRO A 514 -22.69 -18.46 -9.57
CA PRO A 514 -24.14 -18.30 -9.64
C PRO A 514 -24.96 -19.54 -9.27
N ASP A 515 -24.47 -20.75 -9.51
CA ASP A 515 -25.18 -21.99 -9.20
C ASP A 515 -25.04 -22.39 -7.73
N ASP A 516 -23.93 -22.09 -7.06
CA ASP A 516 -23.79 -22.28 -5.61
C ASP A 516 -24.57 -21.22 -4.81
N PHE A 517 -24.59 -19.97 -5.29
CA PHE A 517 -25.47 -18.94 -4.75
C PHE A 517 -26.95 -19.35 -4.84
N GLN A 518 -27.39 -19.92 -5.98
CA GLN A 518 -28.77 -20.41 -6.15
C GLN A 518 -29.13 -21.50 -5.13
N LYS A 519 -28.23 -22.44 -4.82
CA LYS A 519 -28.43 -23.50 -3.81
C LYS A 519 -28.62 -22.95 -2.39
N ARG A 520 -28.21 -21.71 -2.12
CA ARG A 520 -28.32 -21.04 -0.80
C ARG A 520 -29.55 -20.14 -0.65
N LEU A 521 -30.28 -19.83 -1.73
CA LEU A 521 -31.52 -19.05 -1.67
C LEU A 521 -32.61 -19.81 -0.89
N THR A 522 -33.12 -19.18 0.17
CA THR A 522 -34.17 -19.74 1.04
C THR A 522 -35.54 -19.10 0.77
N TYR A 523 -35.56 -17.87 0.26
CA TYR A 523 -36.77 -17.21 -0.23
C TYR A 523 -36.43 -16.39 -1.47
N CYS A 524 -37.07 -16.74 -2.60
CA CYS A 524 -36.75 -16.23 -3.94
C CYS A 524 -38.05 -15.98 -4.75
N PRO A 525 -38.79 -14.88 -4.48
CA PRO A 525 -39.90 -14.47 -5.32
C PRO A 525 -39.41 -14.08 -6.73
N LYS A 526 -40.05 -14.63 -7.77
CA LYS A 526 -39.85 -14.23 -9.18
C LYS A 526 -40.28 -12.77 -9.40
N PRO A 527 -39.63 -12.02 -10.32
CA PRO A 527 -40.06 -10.67 -10.67
C PRO A 527 -41.42 -10.66 -11.39
N SER A 528 -42.20 -9.63 -11.11
CA SER A 528 -43.46 -9.37 -11.82
C SER A 528 -43.18 -8.66 -13.14
N TYR A 529 -43.80 -9.09 -14.23
CA TYR A 529 -43.62 -8.46 -15.54
C TYR A 529 -44.22 -7.05 -15.55
N PRO A 530 -43.49 -5.98 -15.93
CA PRO A 530 -44.08 -4.65 -16.04
C PRO A 530 -45.17 -4.60 -17.10
N ALA A 531 -46.37 -4.13 -16.76
CA ALA A 531 -47.49 -4.03 -17.69
C ALA A 531 -47.17 -3.15 -18.93
N LEU A 532 -46.25 -2.18 -18.79
CA LEU A 532 -45.74 -1.38 -19.91
C LEU A 532 -44.83 -2.20 -20.84
N ALA A 533 -43.88 -2.97 -20.28
CA ALA A 533 -43.01 -3.85 -21.04
C ALA A 533 -43.79 -4.97 -21.75
N GLN A 534 -44.82 -5.52 -21.09
CA GLN A 534 -45.73 -6.51 -21.66
C GLN A 534 -46.49 -5.96 -22.87
N ARG A 535 -47.06 -4.75 -22.76
CA ARG A 535 -47.76 -4.06 -23.88
C ARG A 535 -46.82 -3.66 -25.02
N ALA A 536 -45.54 -3.41 -24.73
CA ALA A 536 -44.51 -3.05 -25.70
C ALA A 536 -43.76 -4.26 -26.29
N GLY A 537 -44.08 -5.50 -25.89
CA GLY A 537 -43.43 -6.71 -26.40
C GLY A 537 -41.97 -6.90 -25.94
N ILE A 538 -41.52 -6.17 -24.92
CA ILE A 538 -40.11 -6.07 -24.52
C ILE A 538 -39.70 -7.32 -23.73
N GLN A 539 -39.08 -8.28 -24.42
CA GLN A 539 -38.43 -9.46 -23.84
C GLN A 539 -36.92 -9.23 -23.67
N GLY A 540 -36.28 -9.93 -22.74
CA GLY A 540 -34.83 -9.89 -22.61
C GLY A 540 -34.25 -10.53 -21.35
N ILE A 541 -32.92 -10.65 -21.35
CA ILE A 541 -32.13 -11.12 -20.21
C ILE A 541 -31.73 -9.91 -19.35
N VAL A 542 -31.84 -10.04 -18.04
CA VAL A 542 -31.29 -9.07 -17.06
C VAL A 542 -30.24 -9.77 -16.21
N LYS A 543 -29.04 -9.18 -16.08
CA LYS A 543 -27.97 -9.65 -15.19
C LYS A 543 -27.75 -8.64 -14.07
N VAL A 544 -27.75 -9.11 -12.82
CA VAL A 544 -27.60 -8.27 -11.62
C VAL A 544 -26.54 -8.85 -10.69
N GLN A 545 -25.58 -8.04 -10.29
CA GLN A 545 -24.60 -8.35 -9.25
C GLN A 545 -25.21 -8.07 -7.87
N VAL A 546 -25.13 -9.06 -6.97
CA VAL A 546 -25.64 -8.99 -5.60
C VAL A 546 -24.59 -9.36 -4.59
N ARG A 547 -24.65 -8.74 -3.40
CA ARG A 547 -23.88 -9.09 -2.22
C ARG A 547 -24.77 -9.80 -1.21
N VAL A 548 -24.29 -10.88 -0.61
CA VAL A 548 -24.89 -11.55 0.54
C VAL A 548 -24.13 -11.15 1.80
N THR A 549 -24.83 -10.54 2.74
CA THR A 549 -24.22 -10.10 4.01
C THR A 549 -24.04 -11.28 4.98
N LYS A 550 -23.27 -11.08 6.06
CA LYS A 550 -23.04 -12.10 7.11
C LYS A 550 -24.34 -12.59 7.80
N ASP A 551 -25.44 -11.87 7.61
CA ASP A 551 -26.77 -12.17 8.15
C ASP A 551 -27.74 -12.75 7.12
N GLY A 552 -27.29 -13.01 5.88
CA GLY A 552 -28.08 -13.71 4.86
C GLY A 552 -29.03 -12.82 4.05
N ARG A 553 -28.93 -11.48 4.20
CA ARG A 553 -29.65 -10.52 3.37
C ARG A 553 -28.99 -10.43 2.00
N VAL A 554 -29.79 -10.34 0.94
CA VAL A 554 -29.33 -10.14 -0.43
C VAL A 554 -29.48 -8.67 -0.79
N GLU A 555 -28.37 -8.01 -1.09
CA GLU A 555 -28.30 -6.58 -1.43
C GLU A 555 -27.87 -6.43 -2.89
N VAL A 556 -28.56 -5.58 -3.66
CA VAL A 556 -28.22 -5.31 -5.07
C VAL A 556 -27.05 -4.34 -5.12
N GLN A 557 -25.92 -4.80 -5.67
CA GLN A 557 -24.70 -4.01 -5.81
C GLN A 557 -24.69 -3.23 -7.12
N LYS A 558 -25.03 -3.88 -8.25
CA LYS A 558 -25.04 -3.25 -9.57
C LYS A 558 -25.88 -4.05 -10.58
N VAL A 559 -26.65 -3.37 -11.44
CA VAL A 559 -27.21 -4.00 -12.65
C VAL A 559 -26.09 -4.02 -13.72
N LEU A 560 -25.80 -5.19 -14.27
CA LEU A 560 -24.71 -5.39 -15.23
C LEU A 560 -25.21 -5.32 -16.68
N GLU A 561 -26.42 -5.84 -16.95
CA GLU A 561 -26.98 -5.97 -18.29
C GLU A 561 -28.51 -6.06 -18.22
N GLY A 562 -29.22 -5.57 -19.24
CA GLY A 562 -30.67 -5.68 -19.38
C GLY A 562 -31.38 -4.33 -19.64
N GLU A 563 -32.57 -4.39 -20.24
CA GLU A 563 -33.40 -3.21 -20.50
C GLU A 563 -33.88 -2.58 -19.18
N PRO A 564 -33.78 -1.25 -18.97
CA PRO A 564 -34.08 -0.60 -17.69
C PRO A 564 -35.46 -0.95 -17.10
N ALA A 565 -36.50 -1.01 -17.95
CA ALA A 565 -37.86 -1.35 -17.53
C ALA A 565 -37.98 -2.78 -16.94
N LEU A 566 -37.15 -3.72 -17.39
CA LEU A 566 -37.07 -5.08 -16.85
C LEU A 566 -36.11 -5.15 -15.65
N ALA A 567 -35.05 -4.34 -15.65
CA ALA A 567 -34.09 -4.23 -14.56
C ALA A 567 -34.75 -3.76 -13.26
N ASP A 568 -35.62 -2.75 -13.31
CA ASP A 568 -36.35 -2.27 -12.13
C ASP A 568 -37.23 -3.37 -11.50
N ALA A 569 -37.88 -4.20 -12.32
CA ALA A 569 -38.68 -5.33 -11.86
C ALA A 569 -37.84 -6.44 -11.22
N ALA A 570 -36.67 -6.75 -11.79
CA ALA A 570 -35.68 -7.65 -11.17
C ALA A 570 -35.20 -7.11 -9.83
N VAL A 571 -34.76 -5.85 -9.75
CA VAL A 571 -34.28 -5.21 -8.52
C VAL A 571 -35.36 -5.15 -7.43
N ALA A 572 -36.62 -4.86 -7.80
CA ALA A 572 -37.75 -4.87 -6.87
C ALA A 572 -38.04 -6.27 -6.29
N ALA A 573 -37.81 -7.34 -7.05
CA ALA A 573 -37.91 -8.70 -6.56
C ALA A 573 -36.74 -9.08 -5.64
N MET A 574 -35.51 -8.78 -6.06
CA MET A 574 -34.28 -9.11 -5.33
C MET A 574 -34.20 -8.46 -3.95
N LYS A 575 -34.72 -7.24 -3.79
CA LYS A 575 -34.86 -6.57 -2.47
C LYS A 575 -35.71 -7.36 -1.46
N ARG A 576 -36.41 -8.42 -1.89
CA ARG A 576 -37.21 -9.32 -1.05
C ARG A 576 -36.56 -10.69 -0.86
N TRP A 577 -35.36 -10.94 -1.40
CA TRP A 577 -34.70 -12.25 -1.36
C TRP A 577 -33.97 -12.49 -0.03
N GLN A 578 -33.85 -13.77 0.36
CA GLN A 578 -33.09 -14.20 1.55
C GLN A 578 -32.28 -15.46 1.22
N ALA A 579 -31.03 -15.49 1.68
CA ALA A 579 -30.09 -16.59 1.48
C ALA A 579 -29.47 -17.04 2.80
N LYS A 580 -28.98 -18.29 2.88
CA LYS A 580 -28.17 -18.74 4.02
C LYS A 580 -26.81 -18.03 3.99
N PRO A 581 -26.26 -17.55 5.13
CA PRO A 581 -24.91 -16.98 5.17
C PRO A 581 -23.83 -17.95 4.67
N ALA A 582 -22.76 -17.39 4.10
CA ALA A 582 -21.59 -18.15 3.64
C ALA A 582 -20.66 -18.47 4.82
N TRP A 583 -19.98 -19.62 4.76
CA TRP A 583 -19.04 -20.06 5.80
C TRP A 583 -17.72 -20.51 5.19
N ILE A 584 -16.60 -19.95 5.64
CA ILE A 584 -15.24 -20.35 5.25
C ILE A 584 -14.42 -20.56 6.53
N LYS A 585 -13.82 -21.75 6.68
CA LYS A 585 -12.99 -22.14 7.83
C LYS A 585 -13.64 -21.79 9.20
N GLY A 586 -14.95 -22.05 9.32
CA GLY A 586 -15.74 -21.79 10.53
C GLY A 586 -16.19 -20.34 10.76
N LYS A 587 -15.81 -19.39 9.90
CA LYS A 587 -16.23 -17.98 10.01
C LYS A 587 -17.29 -17.64 8.96
N LYS A 588 -18.27 -16.82 9.34
CA LYS A 588 -19.21 -16.19 8.41
C LYS A 588 -18.49 -15.18 7.52
N VAL A 589 -18.69 -15.25 6.21
CA VAL A 589 -18.10 -14.31 5.24
C VAL A 589 -19.17 -13.61 4.41
N GLU A 590 -18.82 -12.47 3.81
CA GLU A 590 -19.64 -11.77 2.84
C GLU A 590 -19.24 -12.21 1.43
N VAL A 591 -20.24 -12.31 0.55
CA VAL A 591 -20.10 -12.98 -0.74
C VAL A 591 -20.78 -12.17 -1.83
N ILE A 592 -20.21 -12.14 -3.03
CA ILE A 592 -20.74 -11.45 -4.21
C ILE A 592 -21.01 -12.51 -5.29
N SER A 593 -22.16 -12.43 -5.96
CA SER A 593 -22.51 -13.32 -7.07
C SER A 593 -23.36 -12.60 -8.11
N THR A 594 -23.51 -13.21 -9.30
CA THR A 594 -24.22 -12.63 -10.45
C THR A 594 -25.46 -13.46 -10.79
N VAL A 595 -26.63 -12.83 -10.77
CA VAL A 595 -27.91 -13.49 -11.03
C VAL A 595 -28.43 -13.11 -12.41
N LYS A 596 -28.98 -14.10 -13.13
CA LYS A 596 -29.59 -13.94 -14.45
C LYS A 596 -31.11 -14.14 -14.36
N PHE A 597 -31.88 -13.17 -14.85
CA PHE A 597 -33.31 -13.31 -15.15
C PHE A 597 -33.53 -13.39 -16.65
N ASP A 598 -34.55 -14.13 -17.06
CA ASP A 598 -35.01 -14.23 -18.45
C ASP A 598 -36.49 -13.85 -18.50
N PHE A 599 -36.81 -12.72 -19.13
CA PHE A 599 -38.16 -12.16 -19.21
C PHE A 599 -38.80 -12.51 -20.56
N GLN A 600 -39.41 -13.69 -20.64
CA GLN A 600 -40.16 -14.14 -21.80
C GLN A 600 -41.66 -13.83 -21.64
N LEU A 601 -42.34 -13.53 -22.75
CA LEU A 601 -43.80 -13.53 -22.80
C LEU A 601 -44.29 -14.94 -23.14
N HIS A 602 -45.49 -15.29 -22.70
CA HIS A 602 -46.17 -16.56 -22.95
C HIS A 602 -47.57 -16.27 -23.53
#